data_AF-A0ABD4TR56-F1
#
_entry.id   AF-A0ABD4TR56-F1
#
_cell.length_a   1.000
_cell.length_b   1.000
_cell.length_c   1.000
_cell.angle_alpha   90.00
_cell.angle_beta   90.00
_cell.angle_gamma   90.00
#
_symmetry.space_group_name_H-M   'P 1'
#
loop_
_entity.id
_entity.type
_entity.pdbx_description
1 polymer ?
#
loop_
_entity_poly.entity_id
_entity_poly.type
_entity_poly.pdbx_seq_one_letter_code
_entity_poly.pdbx_strand_id
1 'polypeptide(L)'
;MRNSVLGNNNHRKLDIDEFRAFTLFDGPYPLIFVNGSDYKVGQYFSLAHELGHVLLAAEGLTGAMNDHHDVERWCNRFAAALLLPQHALLQEWDRNPDLKRITEWAYDAYRVSADTALWSLVGQRRLGKPQVQEFLRQRPSNPTPPIVSGGGDFFVTLKSRLGGRFLDTVTGAYADGAISHEEASRQLGIAKTATLKNAVTRMQEVA
;
A
#
# COMPACT_ATOMS: atom_id res chain seq x y z
N MET A 1 3.86 -1.47 -6.72
CA MET A 1 5.18 -0.96 -6.28
C MET A 1 5.05 -0.39 -4.87
N ARG A 2 6.07 -0.51 -4.02
CA ARG A 2 6.09 0.13 -2.69
C ARG A 2 7.42 0.82 -2.43
N ASN A 3 7.40 2.13 -2.15
CA ASN A 3 8.58 2.88 -1.77
C ASN A 3 8.23 3.96 -0.73
N SER A 4 9.18 4.32 0.13
CA SER A 4 9.01 5.34 1.17
C SER A 4 9.91 6.55 0.97
N VAL A 5 10.70 6.57 -0.10
CA VAL A 5 11.70 7.60 -0.37
C VAL A 5 11.73 7.98 -1.84
N LEU A 6 12.19 9.19 -2.14
CA LEU A 6 12.38 9.62 -3.52
C LEU A 6 13.67 9.03 -4.10
N GLY A 7 13.52 8.27 -5.19
CA GLY A 7 14.62 7.51 -5.80
C GLY A 7 15.19 6.47 -4.83
N ASN A 8 16.52 6.49 -4.66
CA ASN A 8 17.24 5.64 -3.71
C ASN A 8 17.83 6.43 -2.52
N ASN A 9 17.32 7.63 -2.23
CA ASN A 9 17.84 8.48 -1.16
C ASN A 9 17.06 8.31 0.15
N ASN A 10 17.64 7.58 1.10
CA ASN A 10 17.02 7.30 2.40
C ASN A 10 16.75 8.54 3.28
N HIS A 11 17.35 9.69 2.96
CA HIS A 11 17.12 10.96 3.65
C HIS A 11 15.93 11.75 3.10
N ARG A 12 15.42 11.40 1.91
CA ARG A 12 14.28 12.08 1.27
C ARG A 12 13.04 11.20 1.34
N LYS A 13 12.40 11.16 2.50
CA LYS A 13 11.16 10.41 2.69
C LYS A 13 10.01 11.04 1.89
N LEU A 14 9.11 10.18 1.42
CA LEU A 14 7.83 10.60 0.84
C LEU A 14 6.89 11.01 1.97
N ASP A 15 6.22 12.13 1.80
CA ASP A 15 5.23 12.65 2.73
C ASP A 15 3.91 11.88 2.59
N ILE A 16 3.38 11.40 3.71
CA ILE A 16 2.11 10.67 3.75
C ILE A 16 0.90 11.62 3.65
N ASP A 17 1.10 12.90 3.96
CA ASP A 17 0.06 13.93 3.87
C ASP A 17 -0.09 14.45 2.43
N GLU A 18 0.94 14.29 1.60
CA GLU A 18 0.87 14.56 0.15
C GLU A 18 0.14 13.42 -0.58
N PHE A 19 0.54 12.16 -0.33
CA PHE A 19 -0.16 10.99 -0.85
C PHE A 19 0.20 9.69 -0.09
N ARG A 20 -0.80 8.80 0.03
CA ARG A 20 -0.63 7.47 0.65
C ARG A 20 -0.48 6.35 -0.37
N ALA A 21 -1.21 6.47 -1.48
CA ALA A 21 -1.13 5.58 -2.62
C ALA A 21 -1.68 6.30 -3.85
N PHE A 22 -1.42 5.73 -5.02
CA PHE A 22 -2.06 6.13 -6.27
C PHE A 22 -1.97 5.01 -7.29
N THR A 23 -2.82 5.07 -8.31
CA THR A 23 -2.79 4.16 -9.46
C THR A 23 -2.45 4.93 -10.73
N LEU A 24 -1.50 4.41 -11.50
CA LEU A 24 -1.21 4.86 -12.86
C LEU A 24 -1.72 3.81 -13.85
N PHE A 25 -2.35 4.26 -14.94
CA PHE A 25 -2.80 3.40 -16.01
C PHE A 25 -1.99 3.65 -17.27
N ASP A 26 -1.45 2.58 -17.86
CA ASP A 26 -0.93 2.58 -19.23
C ASP A 26 -1.66 1.47 -20.01
N GLY A 27 -2.70 1.87 -20.74
CA GLY A 27 -3.63 0.92 -21.37
C GLY A 27 -4.19 -0.10 -20.36
N PRO A 28 -4.05 -1.41 -20.59
CA PRO A 28 -4.55 -2.46 -19.69
C PRO A 28 -3.61 -2.75 -18.52
N TYR A 29 -2.51 -2.01 -18.34
CA TYR A 29 -1.48 -2.28 -17.34
C TYR A 29 -1.55 -1.27 -16.18
N PRO A 30 -2.30 -1.57 -15.10
CA PRO A 30 -2.34 -0.71 -13.93
C PRO A 30 -1.10 -0.91 -13.05
N LEU A 31 -0.50 0.20 -12.64
CA LEU A 31 0.55 0.24 -11.61
C LEU A 31 0.01 0.93 -10.36
N ILE A 32 -0.19 0.14 -9.30
CA ILE A 32 -0.50 0.68 -7.97
C ILE A 32 0.81 1.00 -7.23
N PHE A 33 0.96 2.24 -6.80
CA PHE A 33 2.03 2.69 -5.92
C PHE A 33 1.50 2.82 -4.48
N VAL A 34 2.26 2.32 -3.50
CA VAL A 34 1.97 2.48 -2.08
C VAL A 34 3.14 3.17 -1.38
N ASN A 35 2.84 4.26 -0.66
CA ASN A 35 3.81 4.96 0.17
C ASN A 35 4.18 4.11 1.38
N GLY A 36 5.43 3.64 1.40
CA GLY A 36 5.97 2.80 2.47
C GLY A 36 6.21 3.53 3.79
N SER A 37 6.09 4.87 3.84
CA SER A 37 6.24 5.68 5.04
C SER A 37 5.04 5.60 5.99
N ASP A 38 3.86 5.19 5.50
CA ASP A 38 2.66 5.03 6.32
C ASP A 38 2.73 3.76 7.20
N TYR A 39 1.85 3.61 8.18
CA TYR A 39 1.71 2.38 8.96
C TYR A 39 1.31 1.21 8.08
N LYS A 40 1.67 -0.02 8.48
CA LYS A 40 1.35 -1.23 7.70
C LYS A 40 -0.14 -1.41 7.43
N VAL A 41 -0.98 -1.13 8.44
CA VAL A 41 -2.43 -1.17 8.28
C VAL A 41 -2.92 -0.13 7.26
N GLY A 42 -2.37 1.09 7.28
CA GLY A 42 -2.68 2.12 6.29
C GLY A 42 -2.23 1.74 4.87
N GLN A 43 -1.06 1.12 4.75
CA GLN A 43 -0.57 0.56 3.48
C GLN A 43 -1.50 -0.52 2.91
N TYR A 44 -2.02 -1.43 3.76
CA TYR A 44 -2.96 -2.47 3.32
C TYR A 44 -4.29 -1.88 2.86
N PHE A 45 -4.84 -0.93 3.60
CA PHE A 45 -6.07 -0.25 3.22
C PHE A 45 -5.91 0.51 1.90
N SER A 46 -4.82 1.28 1.76
CA SER A 46 -4.55 2.05 0.55
C SER A 46 -4.38 1.13 -0.67
N LEU A 47 -3.66 0.00 -0.53
CA LEU A 47 -3.55 -0.99 -1.60
C LEU A 47 -4.90 -1.58 -2.02
N ALA A 48 -5.73 -1.94 -1.04
CA ALA A 48 -7.07 -2.47 -1.31
C ALA A 48 -7.98 -1.42 -1.97
N HIS A 49 -7.84 -0.15 -1.56
CA HIS A 49 -8.57 0.98 -2.13
C HIS A 49 -8.18 1.22 -3.60
N GLU A 50 -6.88 1.30 -3.90
CA GLU A 50 -6.39 1.44 -5.27
C GLU A 50 -6.77 0.25 -6.16
N LEU A 51 -6.78 -0.97 -5.61
CA LEU A 51 -7.31 -2.13 -6.33
C LEU A 51 -8.79 -1.95 -6.72
N GLY A 52 -9.58 -1.31 -5.85
CA GLY A 52 -10.94 -0.92 -6.18
C GLY A 52 -11.03 0.00 -7.40
N HIS A 53 -10.17 1.01 -7.48
CA HIS A 53 -10.08 1.88 -8.66
C HIS A 53 -9.72 1.11 -9.93
N VAL A 54 -8.77 0.17 -9.84
CA VAL A 54 -8.40 -0.69 -10.97
C VAL A 54 -9.59 -1.50 -11.47
N LEU A 55 -10.36 -2.12 -10.56
CA LEU A 55 -11.53 -2.93 -10.95
C LEU A 55 -12.62 -2.08 -11.59
N LEU A 56 -12.94 -0.92 -11.04
CA LEU A 56 -13.94 -0.02 -11.63
C LEU A 56 -13.52 0.49 -13.01
N ALA A 57 -12.22 0.79 -13.19
CA ALA A 57 -11.69 1.21 -14.47
C ALA A 57 -11.73 0.08 -15.50
N ALA A 58 -11.37 -1.14 -15.11
CA ALA A 58 -11.39 -2.32 -15.98
C ALA A 58 -12.80 -2.67 -16.47
N GLU A 59 -13.80 -2.52 -15.61
CA GLU A 59 -15.22 -2.76 -15.95
C GLU A 59 -15.87 -1.58 -16.70
N GLY A 60 -15.14 -0.48 -16.93
CA GLY A 60 -15.68 0.75 -17.53
C GLY A 60 -16.75 1.43 -16.66
N LEU A 61 -16.87 1.02 -15.39
CA LEU A 61 -17.90 1.48 -14.46
C LEU A 61 -17.62 2.88 -13.90
N THR A 62 -16.40 3.38 -14.05
CA THR A 62 -16.05 4.76 -13.66
C THR A 62 -16.94 5.79 -14.34
N GLY A 63 -17.30 5.59 -15.61
CA GLY A 63 -18.20 6.49 -16.35
C GLY A 63 -19.68 6.35 -15.97
N ALA A 64 -20.08 5.24 -15.34
CA ALA A 64 -21.44 5.01 -14.86
C ALA A 64 -21.68 5.61 -13.47
N MET A 65 -20.60 5.97 -12.75
CA MET A 65 -20.67 6.66 -11.46
C MET A 65 -20.62 8.16 -11.73
N ASN A 66 -21.68 8.87 -11.31
CA ASN A 66 -21.93 10.25 -11.74
C ASN A 66 -20.99 11.30 -11.07
N ASP A 67 -20.19 10.91 -10.07
CA ASP A 67 -19.28 11.80 -9.34
C ASP A 67 -18.07 11.01 -8.80
N HIS A 68 -16.89 11.66 -8.78
CA HIS A 68 -15.68 11.18 -8.10
C HIS A 68 -15.98 10.74 -6.66
N HIS A 69 -16.85 11.46 -5.95
CA HIS A 69 -17.20 11.09 -4.58
C HIS A 69 -17.88 9.72 -4.46
N ASP A 70 -18.61 9.28 -5.47
CA ASP A 70 -19.26 7.95 -5.44
C ASP A 70 -18.24 6.84 -5.67
N VAL A 71 -17.27 7.05 -6.58
CA VAL A 71 -16.14 6.14 -6.81
C VAL A 71 -15.34 5.98 -5.53
N GLU A 72 -14.93 7.08 -4.89
CA GLU A 72 -14.20 7.07 -3.62
C GLU A 72 -14.95 6.32 -2.52
N ARG A 73 -16.26 6.56 -2.41
CA ARG A 73 -17.11 5.85 -1.44
C ARG A 73 -17.20 4.36 -1.74
N TRP A 74 -17.24 3.97 -3.02
CA TRP A 74 -17.24 2.57 -3.42
C TRP A 74 -15.89 1.90 -3.12
N CYS A 75 -14.77 2.52 -3.49
CA CYS A 75 -13.42 2.01 -3.21
C CYS A 75 -13.18 1.83 -1.71
N ASN A 76 -13.63 2.78 -0.89
CA ASN A 76 -13.57 2.65 0.57
C ASN A 76 -14.39 1.47 1.10
N ARG A 77 -15.61 1.26 0.60
CA ARG A 77 -16.42 0.08 0.99
C ARG A 77 -15.80 -1.23 0.52
N PHE A 78 -15.30 -1.25 -0.71
CA PHE A 78 -14.60 -2.38 -1.29
C PHE A 78 -13.38 -2.75 -0.44
N ALA A 79 -12.51 -1.78 -0.13
CA ALA A 79 -11.32 -2.00 0.69
C ALA A 79 -11.65 -2.53 2.08
N ALA A 80 -12.66 -1.94 2.74
CA ALA A 80 -13.11 -2.41 4.04
C ALA A 80 -13.62 -3.86 3.99
N ALA A 81 -14.46 -4.20 3.01
CA ALA A 81 -15.02 -5.55 2.87
C ALA A 81 -13.97 -6.59 2.44
N LEU A 82 -12.98 -6.19 1.64
CA LEU A 82 -11.89 -7.06 1.21
C LEU A 82 -10.98 -7.43 2.40
N LEU A 83 -10.65 -6.46 3.25
CA LEU A 83 -9.74 -6.65 4.38
C LEU A 83 -10.43 -7.22 5.62
N LEU A 84 -11.71 -6.90 5.82
CA LEU A 84 -12.49 -7.32 6.98
C LEU A 84 -13.79 -8.01 6.53
N PRO A 85 -13.83 -9.35 6.49
CA PRO A 85 -15.03 -10.08 6.11
C PRO A 85 -16.22 -9.70 6.99
N GLN A 86 -17.28 -9.22 6.35
CA GLN A 86 -18.45 -8.69 7.04
C GLN A 86 -19.11 -9.71 7.99
N HIS A 87 -19.19 -10.98 7.58
CA HIS A 87 -19.79 -12.04 8.41
C HIS A 87 -19.00 -12.24 9.72
N ALA A 88 -17.66 -12.24 9.65
CA ALA A 88 -16.80 -12.41 10.81
C ALA A 88 -16.92 -11.21 11.76
N LEU A 89 -16.95 -10.00 11.21
CA LEU A 89 -17.14 -8.77 11.98
C LEU A 89 -18.47 -8.77 12.73
N LEU A 90 -19.57 -9.11 12.03
CA LEU A 90 -20.90 -9.17 12.64
C LEU A 90 -21.00 -10.27 13.69
N GLN A 91 -20.39 -11.43 13.45
CA GLN A 91 -20.38 -12.53 14.41
C GLN A 91 -19.61 -12.18 15.69
N GLU A 92 -18.44 -11.53 15.58
CA GLU A 92 -17.69 -11.09 16.76
C GLU A 92 -18.44 -9.98 17.52
N TRP A 93 -19.05 -9.04 16.79
CA TRP A 93 -19.87 -7.98 17.39
C TRP A 93 -21.09 -8.53 18.14
N ASP A 94 -21.87 -9.42 17.51
CA ASP A 94 -23.09 -9.97 18.10
C ASP A 94 -22.79 -10.88 19.31
N ARG A 95 -21.57 -11.45 19.40
CA ARG A 95 -21.10 -12.18 20.59
C ARG A 95 -20.80 -11.28 21.78
N ASN A 96 -20.15 -10.14 21.55
CA ASN A 96 -19.79 -9.21 22.60
C ASN A 96 -19.67 -7.78 22.01
N PRO A 97 -20.74 -6.97 22.08
CA PRO A 97 -20.81 -5.66 21.44
C PRO A 97 -20.05 -4.59 22.23
N ASP A 98 -18.72 -4.69 22.23
CA ASP A 98 -17.79 -3.76 22.87
C ASP A 98 -16.85 -3.12 21.84
N LEU A 99 -16.76 -1.78 21.87
CA LEU A 99 -15.98 -1.00 20.90
C LEU A 99 -14.47 -1.26 21.02
N LYS A 100 -13.96 -1.41 22.23
CA LYS A 100 -12.52 -1.65 22.44
C LYS A 100 -12.14 -3.01 21.89
N ARG A 101 -12.86 -4.05 22.32
CA ARG A 101 -12.68 -5.44 21.92
C ARG A 101 -12.76 -5.61 20.41
N ILE A 102 -13.78 -5.04 19.75
CA ILE A 102 -13.93 -5.24 18.30
C ILE A 102 -12.79 -4.62 17.51
N THR A 103 -12.26 -3.47 17.97
CA THR A 103 -11.12 -2.82 17.32
C THR A 103 -9.80 -3.56 17.56
N GLU A 104 -9.60 -4.12 18.75
CA GLU A 104 -8.45 -4.99 19.06
C GLU A 104 -8.49 -6.27 18.22
N TRP A 105 -9.64 -6.94 18.20
CA TRP A 105 -9.87 -8.13 17.40
C TRP A 105 -9.65 -7.87 15.89
N ALA A 106 -10.19 -6.78 15.34
CA ALA A 106 -10.03 -6.45 13.94
C ALA A 106 -8.55 -6.19 13.59
N TYR A 107 -7.80 -5.56 14.49
CA TYR A 107 -6.37 -5.35 14.31
C TYR A 107 -5.57 -6.65 14.40
N ASP A 108 -5.87 -7.51 15.36
CA ASP A 108 -5.10 -8.73 15.60
C ASP A 108 -5.38 -9.82 14.56
N ALA A 109 -6.65 -10.02 14.21
CA ALA A 109 -7.07 -11.05 13.28
C ALA A 109 -6.92 -10.64 11.81
N TYR A 110 -7.17 -9.36 11.48
CA TYR A 110 -7.25 -8.88 10.09
C TYR A 110 -6.28 -7.76 9.74
N ARG A 111 -5.53 -7.21 10.72
CA ARG A 111 -4.66 -6.04 10.51
C ARG A 111 -5.42 -4.84 9.96
N VAL A 112 -6.63 -4.64 10.47
CA VAL A 112 -7.53 -3.54 10.08
C VAL A 112 -7.58 -2.48 11.18
N SER A 113 -7.69 -1.21 10.78
CA SER A 113 -7.72 -0.09 11.72
C SER A 113 -9.03 -0.04 12.50
N ALA A 114 -8.99 0.60 13.68
CA ALA A 114 -10.18 0.85 14.48
C ALA A 114 -11.25 1.60 13.66
N ASP A 115 -10.87 2.66 12.95
CA ASP A 115 -11.74 3.43 12.06
C ASP A 115 -12.48 2.53 11.07
N THR A 116 -11.74 1.68 10.34
CA THR A 116 -12.33 0.81 9.32
C THR A 116 -13.32 -0.17 9.94
N ALA A 117 -12.98 -0.80 11.07
CA ALA A 117 -13.85 -1.75 11.75
C ALA A 117 -15.15 -1.07 12.24
N LEU A 118 -15.04 0.10 12.87
CA LEU A 118 -16.18 0.83 13.43
C LEU A 118 -17.08 1.42 12.34
N TRP A 119 -16.51 2.03 11.31
CA TRP A 119 -17.30 2.54 10.17
C TRP A 119 -17.95 1.42 9.36
N SER A 120 -17.34 0.23 9.32
CA SER A 120 -17.99 -0.96 8.75
C SER A 120 -19.24 -1.35 9.53
N LEU A 121 -19.20 -1.35 10.87
CA LEU A 121 -20.38 -1.62 11.71
C LEU A 121 -21.48 -0.55 11.56
N VAL A 122 -21.10 0.72 11.36
CA VAL A 122 -22.06 1.79 11.00
C VAL A 122 -22.75 1.47 9.67
N GLY A 123 -21.99 1.05 8.66
CA GLY A 123 -22.54 0.60 7.38
C GLY A 123 -23.54 -0.56 7.52
N GLN A 124 -23.33 -1.42 8.51
CA GLN A 124 -24.22 -2.53 8.87
C GLN A 124 -25.35 -2.17 9.85
N ARG A 125 -25.52 -0.88 10.17
CA ARG A 125 -26.53 -0.36 11.12
C ARG A 125 -26.43 -0.99 12.52
N ARG A 126 -25.25 -1.47 12.91
CA ARG A 126 -24.97 -2.00 14.27
C ARG A 126 -24.52 -0.90 15.22
N LEU A 127 -23.96 0.19 14.70
CA LEU A 127 -23.49 1.35 15.46
C LEU A 127 -24.02 2.66 14.87
N GLY A 128 -24.21 3.65 15.75
CA GLY A 128 -24.48 5.03 15.35
C GLY A 128 -23.20 5.80 15.09
N LYS A 129 -23.22 6.72 14.11
CA LYS A 129 -22.08 7.62 13.83
C LYS A 129 -21.57 8.38 15.08
N PRO A 130 -22.44 8.92 15.96
CA PRO A 130 -21.98 9.67 17.13
C PRO A 130 -21.16 8.82 18.11
N GLN A 131 -21.53 7.55 18.30
CA GLN A 131 -20.81 6.63 19.19
C GLN A 131 -19.39 6.36 18.68
N VAL A 132 -19.26 6.14 17.37
CA VAL A 132 -17.94 5.92 16.72
C VAL A 132 -17.08 7.17 16.83
N GLN A 133 -17.63 8.35 16.54
CA GLN A 133 -16.90 9.61 16.61
C GLN A 133 -16.41 9.94 18.02
N GLU A 134 -17.24 9.71 19.05
CA GLU A 134 -16.84 9.86 20.45
C GLU A 134 -15.67 8.93 20.79
N PHE A 135 -15.82 7.64 20.47
CA PHE A 135 -14.81 6.64 20.79
C PHE A 135 -13.47 6.92 20.11
N LEU A 136 -13.48 7.29 18.82
CA LEU A 136 -12.27 7.61 18.08
C LEU A 136 -11.59 8.89 18.59
N ARG A 137 -12.35 9.91 19.00
CA ARG A 137 -11.79 11.15 19.59
C ARG A 137 -11.06 10.88 20.90
N GLN A 138 -11.50 9.88 21.68
CA GLN A 138 -10.87 9.53 22.95
C GLN A 138 -9.62 8.65 22.77
N ARG A 139 -9.35 8.12 21.57
CA ARG A 139 -8.14 7.32 21.32
C ARG A 139 -6.91 8.22 21.18
N PRO A 140 -5.78 7.85 21.78
CA PRO A 140 -4.52 8.52 21.49
C PRO A 140 -4.20 8.37 20.00
N SER A 141 -3.63 9.41 19.40
CA SER A 141 -3.08 9.34 18.06
C SER A 141 -2.02 8.24 17.98
N ASN A 142 -2.00 7.49 16.87
CA ASN A 142 -0.97 6.49 16.66
C ASN A 142 0.41 7.17 16.67
N PRO A 143 1.38 6.66 17.45
CA PRO A 143 2.72 7.23 17.49
C PRO A 143 3.41 7.02 16.15
N THR A 144 3.96 8.08 15.58
CA THR A 144 4.67 8.08 14.29
C THR A 144 5.59 6.85 14.18
N PRO A 145 5.59 6.11 13.06
CA PRO A 145 6.38 4.91 12.94
C PRO A 145 7.84 5.19 13.32
N PRO A 146 8.46 4.39 14.21
CA PRO A 146 9.81 4.67 14.68
C PRO A 146 10.77 4.69 13.49
N ILE A 147 11.69 5.66 13.51
CA ILE A 147 12.80 5.69 12.56
C ILE A 147 13.78 4.59 13.00
N VAL A 148 13.75 3.44 12.31
CA VAL A 148 14.70 2.36 12.58
C VAL A 148 16.08 2.83 12.12
N SER A 149 17.00 3.02 13.07
CA SER A 149 18.41 3.35 12.79
C SER A 149 19.21 2.07 12.56
N GLY A 150 19.64 1.82 11.32
CA GLY A 150 20.48 0.69 10.95
C GLY A 150 20.61 0.59 9.43
N GLY A 151 21.82 0.36 8.93
CA GLY A 151 22.07 0.19 7.49
C GLY A 151 21.58 -1.18 7.01
N GLY A 152 20.55 -1.20 6.17
CA GLY A 152 20.11 -2.41 5.48
C GLY A 152 20.96 -2.73 4.25
N ASP A 153 20.90 -3.96 3.76
CA ASP A 153 21.48 -4.31 2.46
C ASP A 153 20.78 -3.52 1.35
N PHE A 154 21.58 -2.77 0.57
CA PHE A 154 21.10 -1.93 -0.51
C PHE A 154 20.32 -2.73 -1.57
N PHE A 155 20.80 -3.90 -1.95
CA PHE A 155 20.20 -4.73 -3.01
C PHE A 155 18.91 -5.41 -2.54
N VAL A 156 18.84 -5.81 -1.27
CA VAL A 156 17.59 -6.29 -0.65
C VAL A 156 16.53 -5.17 -0.68
N THR A 157 16.93 -3.96 -0.33
CA THR A 157 16.05 -2.79 -0.36
C THR A 157 15.64 -2.44 -1.80
N LEU A 158 16.57 -2.45 -2.74
CA LEU A 158 16.33 -2.18 -4.16
C LEU A 158 15.33 -3.18 -4.75
N LYS A 159 15.53 -4.48 -4.51
CA LYS A 159 14.62 -5.55 -4.93
C LYS A 159 13.23 -5.38 -4.34
N SER A 160 13.12 -4.98 -3.06
CA SER A 160 11.82 -4.69 -2.45
C SER A 160 11.12 -3.46 -3.06
N ARG A 161 11.86 -2.46 -3.54
CA ARG A 161 11.31 -1.22 -4.09
C ARG A 161 10.86 -1.38 -5.54
N LEU A 162 11.73 -1.94 -6.37
CA LEU A 162 11.51 -2.09 -7.82
C LEU A 162 10.74 -3.38 -8.17
N GLY A 163 10.83 -4.40 -7.32
CA GLY A 163 10.34 -5.74 -7.61
C GLY A 163 11.40 -6.59 -8.32
N GLY A 164 11.43 -7.88 -8.00
CA GLY A 164 12.41 -8.83 -8.54
C GLY A 164 12.39 -8.89 -10.06
N ARG A 165 11.23 -9.13 -10.67
CA ARG A 165 11.09 -9.25 -12.13
C ARG A 165 11.64 -8.04 -12.90
N PHE A 166 11.34 -6.82 -12.44
CA PHE A 166 11.85 -5.61 -13.09
C PHE A 166 13.37 -5.51 -12.94
N LEU A 167 13.87 -5.73 -11.73
CA LEU A 167 15.32 -5.73 -11.47
C LEU A 167 16.04 -6.75 -12.36
N ASP A 168 15.55 -7.99 -12.39
CA ASP A 168 16.12 -9.09 -13.18
C ASP A 168 16.09 -8.78 -14.68
N THR A 169 14.97 -8.26 -15.19
CA THR A 169 14.79 -7.89 -16.61
C THR A 169 15.80 -6.83 -17.04
N VAL A 170 15.94 -5.76 -16.24
CA VAL A 170 16.86 -4.66 -16.57
C VAL A 170 18.32 -5.10 -16.43
N THR A 171 18.66 -5.87 -15.40
CA THR A 171 20.03 -6.39 -15.24
C THR A 171 20.40 -7.39 -16.33
N GLY A 172 19.46 -8.24 -16.77
CA GLY A 172 19.66 -9.18 -17.88
C GLY A 172 19.84 -8.46 -19.21
N ALA A 173 18.93 -7.53 -19.54
CA ALA A 173 19.04 -6.72 -20.76
C ALA A 173 20.35 -5.92 -20.82
N TYR A 174 20.84 -5.43 -19.69
CA TYR A 174 22.13 -4.76 -19.62
C TYR A 174 23.31 -5.73 -19.82
N ALA A 175 23.28 -6.90 -19.19
CA ALA A 175 24.31 -7.92 -19.35
C ALA A 175 24.39 -8.44 -20.79
N ASP A 176 23.25 -8.58 -21.46
CA ASP A 176 23.14 -9.00 -22.86
C ASP A 176 23.47 -7.89 -23.87
N GLY A 177 23.74 -6.67 -23.38
CA GLY A 177 24.03 -5.50 -24.21
C GLY A 177 22.83 -4.93 -24.96
N ALA A 178 21.60 -5.36 -24.63
CA ALA A 178 20.36 -4.87 -25.22
C ALA A 178 20.02 -3.43 -24.79
N ILE A 179 20.51 -2.99 -23.63
CA ILE A 179 20.39 -1.60 -23.15
C ILE A 179 21.75 -1.04 -22.73
N SER A 180 21.90 0.29 -22.82
CA SER A 180 23.15 0.96 -22.43
C SER A 180 23.32 1.05 -20.91
N HIS A 181 24.53 1.39 -20.48
CA HIS A 181 24.82 1.67 -19.06
C HIS A 181 23.97 2.83 -18.54
N GLU A 182 23.79 3.90 -19.32
CA GLU A 182 22.98 5.06 -18.96
C GLU A 182 21.52 4.67 -18.77
N GLU A 183 21.00 3.82 -19.67
CA GLU A 183 19.63 3.32 -19.61
C GLU A 183 19.40 2.48 -18.35
N ALA A 184 20.27 1.48 -18.11
CA ALA A 184 20.20 0.64 -16.92
C ALA A 184 20.32 1.45 -15.62
N SER A 185 21.26 2.41 -15.58
CA SER A 185 21.44 3.31 -14.44
C SER A 185 20.20 4.14 -14.15
N ARG A 186 19.56 4.68 -15.20
CA ARG A 186 18.34 5.49 -15.09
C ARG A 186 17.17 4.66 -14.59
N GLN A 187 16.94 3.49 -15.19
CA GLN A 187 15.82 2.61 -14.83
C GLN A 187 15.94 2.05 -13.40
N LEU A 188 17.14 1.67 -12.96
CA LEU A 188 17.36 1.14 -11.62
C LEU A 188 17.57 2.23 -10.56
N GLY A 189 17.75 3.49 -10.98
CA GLY A 189 18.09 4.59 -10.08
C GLY A 189 19.46 4.39 -9.40
N ILE A 190 20.41 3.79 -10.11
CA ILE A 190 21.78 3.52 -9.62
C ILE A 190 22.75 4.42 -10.38
N ALA A 191 23.26 5.47 -9.73
CA ALA A 191 24.20 6.40 -10.36
C ALA A 191 25.63 5.86 -10.45
N LYS A 192 26.05 4.99 -9.52
CA LYS A 192 27.43 4.50 -9.44
C LYS A 192 27.60 3.23 -10.28
N THR A 193 28.49 3.27 -11.27
CA THR A 193 28.82 2.12 -12.13
C THR A 193 29.21 0.87 -11.35
N ALA A 194 30.02 0.99 -10.30
CA ALA A 194 30.41 -0.16 -9.47
C ALA A 194 29.20 -0.82 -8.79
N THR A 195 28.24 -0.02 -8.33
CA THR A 195 27.00 -0.52 -7.73
C THR A 195 26.10 -1.20 -8.75
N LEU A 196 26.03 -0.67 -9.99
CA LEU A 196 25.28 -1.30 -11.08
C LEU A 196 25.87 -2.66 -11.45
N LYS A 197 27.20 -2.75 -11.61
CA LYS A 197 27.89 -4.02 -11.88
C LYS A 197 27.63 -5.05 -10.78
N ASN A 198 27.72 -4.64 -9.52
CA ASN A 198 27.41 -5.51 -8.39
C ASN A 198 25.94 -5.98 -8.38
N ALA A 199 24.99 -5.15 -8.83
CA ALA A 199 23.59 -5.54 -8.97
C ALA A 199 23.44 -6.68 -9.98
N VAL A 200 24.08 -6.55 -11.14
CA VAL A 200 24.06 -7.54 -12.22
C VAL A 200 24.63 -8.86 -11.76
N THR A 201 25.84 -8.85 -11.17
CA THR A 201 26.49 -10.06 -10.65
C THR A 201 25.60 -10.79 -9.65
N ARG A 202 25.03 -10.07 -8.68
CA ARG A 202 24.14 -10.67 -7.67
C ARG A 202 22.85 -11.25 -8.25
N MET A 203 22.30 -10.68 -9.32
CA MET A 203 21.07 -11.20 -9.94
C MET A 203 21.36 -12.41 -10.84
N GLN A 204 22.56 -12.48 -11.44
CA GLN A 204 22.99 -13.62 -12.26
C GLN A 204 23.42 -14.83 -11.44
N GLU A 205 23.93 -14.65 -10.22
CA GLU A 205 24.31 -15.75 -9.31
C GLU A 205 23.11 -16.48 -8.67
N VAL A 206 21.91 -15.89 -8.74
CA VAL A 206 20.69 -16.39 -8.08
C VAL A 206 19.71 -17.04 -9.08
N ALA A 207 20.02 -17.02 -10.38
CA ALA A 207 19.23 -17.60 -11.46
C ALA A 207 19.71 -19.01 -11.82
#